data_AF-A0A7C3H825-F1
#
_entry.id   AF-A0A7C3H825-F1
#
_cell.length_a   1.000
_cell.length_b   1.000
_cell.length_c   1.000
_cell.angle_alpha   90.00
_cell.angle_beta   90.00
_cell.angle_gamma   90.00
#
_symmetry.space_group_name_H-M   'P 1'
#
loop_
_entity.id
_entity.type
_entity.pdbx_description
1 polymer ?
#
loop_
_entity_poly.entity_id
_entity_poly.type
_entity_poly.pdbx_seq_one_letter_code
_entity_poly.pdbx_strand_id
1 'polypeptide(L)' 'MPDVCLFTSLDEAREITRLWMQEYNEERGHDALGKLTPVEVFQRVGVSTFELST' A
#
# COMPACT_ATOMS: atom_id res chain seq x y z
N MET A 1 7.18 26.51 -20.14
CA MET A 1 7.25 26.36 -18.67
C MET A 1 8.31 25.31 -18.42
N PRO A 2 9.35 25.56 -17.61
CA PRO A 2 10.30 24.51 -17.29
C PRO A 2 9.54 23.34 -16.65
N ASP A 3 9.93 22.10 -16.98
CA ASP A 3 9.28 20.90 -16.47
C ASP A 3 9.31 20.90 -14.95
N VAL A 4 8.15 21.13 -14.32
CA VAL A 4 7.99 21.08 -12.87
C VAL A 4 7.97 19.61 -12.49
N CYS A 5 9.15 19.06 -12.20
CA CYS A 5 9.22 17.77 -11.55
C CYS A 5 8.66 17.94 -10.13
N LEU A 6 7.62 17.19 -9.78
CA LEU A 6 7.01 17.23 -8.44
C LEU A 6 8.01 16.85 -7.34
N PHE A 7 9.10 16.16 -7.73
CA PHE A 7 10.17 15.71 -6.86
C PHE A 7 11.51 16.26 -7.34
N THR A 8 12.39 16.50 -6.39
CA THR A 8 13.76 16.99 -6.60
C THR A 8 14.75 15.87 -6.90
N SER A 9 14.40 14.62 -6.58
CA SER A 9 15.21 13.43 -6.88
C SER A 9 14.36 12.14 -6.91
N LEU A 10 14.94 11.05 -7.45
CA LEU A 10 14.32 9.72 -7.36
C LEU A 10 14.30 9.20 -5.92
N ASP A 11 15.26 9.58 -5.09
CA ASP A 11 15.31 9.15 -3.69
C ASP A 11 14.16 9.76 -2.88
N GLU A 12 13.85 11.03 -3.13
CA GLU A 12 12.67 11.69 -2.54
C GLU A 12 11.37 10.98 -2.95
N ALA A 13 11.21 10.68 -4.24
CA ALA A 13 10.04 9.96 -4.73
C ALA A 13 9.90 8.57 -4.10
N ARG A 14 11.03 7.84 -3.95
CA ARG A 14 11.06 6.52 -3.32
C ARG A 14 10.67 6.60 -1.85
N GLU A 15 11.19 7.57 -1.10
CA GLU A 15 10.90 7.70 0.32
C GLU A 15 9.45 8.07 0.57
N ILE A 16 8.90 9.04 -0.17
CA ILE A 16 7.48 9.40 -0.07
C ILE A 16 6.59 8.20 -0.40
N THR A 17 6.93 7.46 -1.45
CA THR A 17 6.18 6.24 -1.83
C THR A 17 6.28 5.17 -0.75
N ARG A 18 7.45 4.98 -0.13
CA ARG A 18 7.66 4.02 0.96
C ARG A 18 6.80 4.35 2.17
N LEU A 19 6.77 5.62 2.59
CA LEU A 19 5.94 6.09 3.69
C LEU A 19 4.45 5.89 3.39
N TRP A 20 4.02 6.25 2.17
CA TRP A 20 2.64 6.04 1.74
C TRP A 20 2.24 4.55 1.75
N MET A 21 3.11 3.66 1.28
CA MET A 21 2.85 2.22 1.30
C MET A 21 2.69 1.68 2.72
N GLN A 22 3.52 2.14 3.67
CA GLN A 22 3.39 1.75 5.08
C GLN A 22 2.05 2.23 5.65
N GLU A 23 1.74 3.52 5.49
CA GLU A 23 0.48 4.08 5.99
C GLU A 23 -0.72 3.35 5.38
N TYR A 24 -0.73 3.13 4.07
CA TYR A 24 -1.83 2.47 3.38
C TYR A 24 -2.03 1.02 3.83
N ASN A 25 -0.94 0.25 3.97
CA ASN A 25 -1.01 -1.18 4.24
C ASN A 25 -1.18 -1.52 5.72
N GLU A 26 -0.67 -0.67 6.61
CA GLU A 26 -0.51 -1.02 8.03
C GLU A 26 -1.27 -0.09 8.99
N GLU A 27 -1.56 1.15 8.60
CA GLU A 27 -2.07 2.17 9.53
C GLU A 27 -3.48 2.68 9.16
N ARG A 28 -3.77 2.81 7.87
CA ARG A 28 -5.01 3.39 7.36
C ARG A 28 -6.09 2.32 7.20
N GLY A 29 -7.16 2.46 7.97
CA GLY A 29 -8.39 1.68 7.77
C GLY A 29 -9.12 2.09 6.49
N HIS A 30 -9.56 1.11 5.69
CA HIS A 30 -10.24 1.37 4.41
C HIS A 30 -11.72 0.99 4.47
N ASP A 31 -12.58 1.84 3.94
CA ASP A 31 -14.04 1.64 3.94
C ASP A 31 -14.45 0.36 3.22
N ALA A 32 -13.80 0.07 2.09
CA ALA A 32 -13.99 -1.16 1.34
C ALA A 32 -13.61 -2.44 2.11
N LEU A 33 -12.73 -2.29 3.11
CA LEU A 33 -12.28 -3.39 3.99
C LEU A 33 -13.00 -3.37 5.34
N GLY A 34 -14.07 -2.57 5.50
CA GLY A 34 -14.76 -2.45 6.78
C GLY A 34 -13.97 -1.70 7.85
N LYS A 35 -13.23 -0.65 7.44
CA LYS A 35 -12.33 0.16 8.26
C LYS A 35 -11.07 -0.57 8.74
N LEU A 36 -10.74 -1.69 8.11
CA LEU A 36 -9.52 -2.45 8.37
C LEU A 36 -8.39 -2.05 7.45
N THR A 37 -7.17 -2.31 7.89
CA THR A 37 -5.98 -2.22 7.04
C THR A 37 -5.83 -3.48 6.19
N PRO A 38 -5.12 -3.42 5.05
CA PRO A 38 -4.82 -4.59 4.23
C PRO A 38 -4.14 -5.71 5.01
N VAL A 39 -3.21 -5.38 5.91
CA VAL A 39 -2.54 -6.38 6.76
C VAL A 39 -3.51 -7.07 7.70
N GLU A 40 -4.45 -6.34 8.32
CA GLU A 40 -5.47 -6.94 9.18
C GLU A 40 -6.38 -7.90 8.40
N VAL A 41 -6.76 -7.54 7.17
CA VAL A 41 -7.55 -8.43 6.31
C VAL A 41 -6.76 -9.67 5.94
N PHE A 42 -5.49 -9.53 5.55
CA PHE A 42 -4.62 -10.67 5.22
C PHE A 42 -4.49 -11.64 6.41
N GLN A 43 -4.29 -11.12 7.61
CA GLN A 43 -4.20 -11.92 8.85
C GLN A 43 -5.53 -12.63 9.16
N ARG A 44 -6.68 -11.98 8.92
CA ARG A 44 -8.02 -12.55 9.17
C ARG A 44 -8.44 -13.60 8.15
N VAL A 45 -8.06 -13.41 6.89
CA VAL A 45 -8.42 -14.32 5.79
C VAL A 45 -7.60 -15.60 5.86
N GLY A 46 -6.43 -15.59 6.53
CA GLY A 46 -5.65 -16.78 6.83
C GLY A 46 -5.39 -17.64 5.59
N VAL A 47 -4.50 -17.21 4.69
CA VAL A 47 -4.10 -17.91 3.46
C VAL A 47 -5.29 -18.53 2.70
N SER A 48 -5.86 -17.77 1.77
CA SER A 48 -6.88 -18.31 0.86
C SER A 48 -6.37 -19.58 0.18
N THR A 49 -7.13 -20.66 0.31
CA THR A 49 -6.95 -21.99 -0.30
C THR A 49 -7.18 -22.00 -1.82
N PHE A 50 -6.94 -20.89 -2.50
CA PHE A 50 -6.97 -20.85 -3.96
C PHE A 50 -5.70 -21.57 -4.46
N GLU A 51 -5.78 -22.90 -4.49
CA GLU A 51 -4.83 -23.76 -5.19
C GLU A 51 -4.57 -23.13 -6.56
N LEU A 52 -3.32 -22.69 -6.78
CA LEU A 52 -2.84 -22.26 -8.09
C LEU A 52 -3.05 -23.45 -9.03
N SER A 53 -4.09 -23.39 -9.85
CA SER A 53 -4.28 -24.38 -10.90
C SER A 53 -3.05 -24.29 -11.82
N THR A 54 -2.24 -25.35 -11.79
CA THR A 54 -1.01 -25.50 -12.58
C THR A 54 -1.34 -25.86 -14.02
#